data_AF-A0A6A0A7F6-F1
#
_entry.id   AF-A0A6A0A7F6-F1
#
_cell.length_a   1.000
_cell.length_b   1.000
_cell.length_c   1.000
_cell.angle_alpha   90.00
_cell.angle_beta   90.00
_cell.angle_gamma   90.00
#
_symmetry.space_group_name_H-M   'P 1'
#
loop_
_entity.id
_entity.type
_entity.pdbx_description
1 polymer ?
#
loop_
_entity_poly.entity_id
_entity_poly.type
_entity_poly.pdbx_seq_one_letter_code
_entity_poly.pdbx_strand_id
1 'polypeptide(L)'
;MQSQLERWAHMHPTAPRTGRIHEIPASYLLPRIALIMGLAGVCWWANPKLFWTKKPETLDPEFVAEAKRIGNVAQRVNAPPVFLNPFTHRIPGNISGPEDVKKEF
;
A
#
# COMPACT_ATOMS: atom_id res chain seq x y z
N MET A 1 20.45 -31.75 30.97
CA MET A 1 19.36 -30.76 30.91
C MET A 1 17.97 -31.42 30.82
N GLN A 2 17.81 -32.51 30.04
CA GLN A 2 16.57 -33.31 29.99
C GLN A 2 16.12 -33.89 31.34
N SER A 3 17.04 -34.40 32.17
CA SER A 3 16.70 -35.03 33.46
C SER A 3 16.08 -34.09 34.51
N GLN A 4 16.38 -32.79 34.44
CA GLN A 4 15.82 -31.77 35.34
C GLN A 4 14.39 -31.39 34.91
N LEU A 5 14.12 -31.35 33.60
CA LEU A 5 12.80 -31.11 33.02
C LEU A 5 11.82 -32.25 33.33
N GLU A 6 12.29 -33.49 33.24
CA GLU A 6 11.47 -34.67 33.56
C GLU A 6 11.10 -34.73 35.05
N ARG A 7 12.05 -34.41 35.94
CA ARG A 7 11.77 -34.29 37.38
C ARG A 7 10.75 -33.20 37.70
N TRP A 8 10.90 -32.02 37.09
CA TRP A 8 9.97 -30.91 37.29
C TRP A 8 8.55 -31.25 36.80
N ALA A 9 8.44 -31.88 35.62
CA ALA A 9 7.17 -32.31 35.05
C ALA A 9 6.45 -33.38 35.89
N HIS A 10 7.20 -34.20 36.62
CA HIS A 10 6.63 -35.21 37.52
C HIS A 10 6.12 -34.60 38.85
N MET A 11 6.65 -33.44 39.27
CA MET A 11 6.25 -32.73 40.49
C MET A 11 5.04 -31.80 40.30
N HIS A 12 4.70 -31.45 39.05
CA HIS A 12 3.60 -30.54 38.73
C HIS A 12 2.62 -31.16 37.71
N PRO A 13 1.83 -32.18 38.08
CA PRO A 13 0.99 -32.96 37.16
C PRO A 13 -0.20 -32.18 36.59
N THR A 14 -0.59 -31.07 37.24
CA THR A 14 -1.66 -30.17 36.82
C THR A 14 -1.17 -29.00 35.99
N ALA A 15 0.15 -28.78 35.90
CA ALA A 15 0.69 -27.80 34.96
C ALA A 15 0.39 -28.30 33.55
N PRO A 16 -0.30 -27.51 32.71
CA PRO A 16 -0.50 -27.91 31.33
C PRO A 16 0.88 -28.16 30.74
N ARG A 17 1.08 -29.34 30.12
CA ARG A 17 2.31 -29.69 29.40
C ARG A 17 2.37 -28.86 28.10
N THR A 18 2.34 -27.54 28.23
CA THR A 18 2.32 -26.59 27.13
C THR A 18 3.73 -26.39 26.59
N GLY A 19 4.28 -27.47 26.04
CA GLY A 19 5.27 -27.40 24.96
C GLY A 19 4.63 -27.55 23.58
N ARG A 20 3.33 -27.89 23.52
CA ARG A 20 2.55 -27.88 22.29
C ARG A 20 1.70 -26.63 22.26
N ILE A 21 2.26 -25.55 21.72
CA ILE A 21 1.44 -24.67 20.88
C ILE A 21 0.64 -25.64 19.99
N HIS A 22 -0.68 -25.52 19.91
CA HIS A 22 -1.43 -26.21 18.87
C HIS A 22 -1.02 -25.58 17.54
N GLU A 23 0.18 -25.93 17.08
CA GLU A 23 0.74 -25.50 15.82
C GLU A 23 -0.14 -26.15 14.77
N ILE A 24 -1.12 -25.38 14.27
CA ILE A 24 -1.87 -25.78 13.10
C ILE A 24 -0.81 -25.99 12.01
N PRO A 25 -0.66 -27.22 11.48
CA PRO A 25 0.44 -27.51 10.58
C PRO A 25 0.34 -26.58 9.36
N ALA A 26 1.45 -26.00 8.94
CA ALA A 26 1.48 -25.07 7.81
C ALA A 26 0.90 -25.69 6.53
N SER A 27 1.03 -27.01 6.35
CA SER A 27 0.42 -27.77 5.27
C SER A 27 -1.12 -27.71 5.24
N TYR A 28 -1.77 -27.48 6.38
CA TYR A 28 -3.21 -27.31 6.49
C TYR A 28 -3.63 -25.85 6.32
N LEU A 29 -2.81 -24.91 6.80
CA LEU A 29 -3.13 -23.48 6.80
C LEU A 29 -2.79 -22.80 5.45
N LEU A 30 -1.62 -23.07 4.88
CA LEU A 30 -1.12 -22.39 3.69
C LEU A 30 -2.01 -22.58 2.45
N PRO A 31 -2.55 -23.78 2.14
CA PRO A 31 -3.45 -23.94 1.00
C PRO A 31 -4.73 -23.11 1.14
N ARG A 32 -5.23 -22.95 2.37
CA ARG A 32 -6.44 -22.16 2.65
C ARG A 32 -6.18 -20.68 2.51
N ILE A 33 -5.05 -20.20 3.02
CA ILE A 33 -4.63 -18.81 2.82
C ILE A 33 -4.45 -18.55 1.32
N ALA A 34 -3.77 -19.44 0.60
CA ALA A 34 -3.58 -19.32 -0.84
C ALA A 34 -4.92 -19.29 -1.60
N LEU A 35 -5.88 -20.13 -1.20
CA LEU A 35 -7.22 -20.16 -1.79
C LEU A 35 -7.97 -18.84 -1.52
N ILE A 36 -7.95 -18.34 -0.29
CA ILE A 36 -8.61 -17.08 0.08
C ILE A 36 -7.98 -15.90 -0.67
N MET A 37 -6.65 -15.83 -0.71
CA MET A 37 -5.92 -14.79 -1.44
C MET A 37 -6.18 -14.85 -2.94
N GLY A 38 -6.20 -16.05 -3.51
CA GLY A 38 -6.53 -16.26 -4.93
C GLY A 38 -7.95 -15.82 -5.25
N LEU A 39 -8.93 -16.23 -4.44
CA LEU A 39 -10.32 -15.82 -4.60
C LEU A 39 -10.48 -14.30 -4.46
N ALA A 40 -9.84 -13.70 -3.44
CA ALA A 40 -9.85 -12.25 -3.24
C ALA A 40 -9.27 -11.52 -4.45
N GLY A 41 -8.17 -12.02 -5.03
CA GLY A 41 -7.57 -11.45 -6.25
C GLY A 41 -8.49 -11.52 -7.46
N VAL A 42 -9.18 -12.65 -7.67
CA VAL A 42 -10.17 -12.80 -8.74
C VAL A 42 -11.35 -11.86 -8.55
N CYS A 43 -11.89 -11.78 -7.32
CA CYS A 43 -12.95 -10.84 -6.98
C CYS A 43 -12.53 -9.39 -7.20
N TRP A 44 -11.31 -9.02 -6.81
CA TRP A 44 -10.76 -7.68 -7.03
C TRP A 44 -10.63 -7.35 -8.51
N TRP A 45 -10.16 -8.30 -9.33
CA TRP A 45 -10.04 -8.11 -10.78
C TRP A 45 -11.39 -8.00 -11.49
N ALA A 46 -12.40 -8.75 -11.03
CA ALA A 46 -13.75 -8.70 -11.57
C ALA A 46 -14.55 -7.47 -11.10
N ASN A 47 -14.23 -6.94 -9.92
CA ASN A 47 -14.92 -5.80 -9.31
C ASN A 47 -15.09 -4.59 -10.24
N PRO A 48 -14.03 -4.04 -10.88
CA PRO A 48 -14.17 -2.88 -11.76
C PRO A 48 -14.90 -3.20 -13.08
N LYS A 49 -15.14 -4.47 -13.41
CA LYS A 49 -15.90 -4.86 -14.61
C LYS A 49 -17.38 -5.05 -14.32
N LEU A 50 -17.72 -5.47 -13.10
CA LEU A 50 -19.09 -5.78 -12.70
C LEU A 50 -19.79 -4.63 -11.99
N PHE A 51 -19.06 -3.87 -11.16
CA PHE A 51 -19.68 -2.87 -10.27
C PHE A 51 -19.39 -1.43 -10.65
N TRP A 52 -18.39 -1.16 -11.49
CA TRP A 52 -18.13 0.18 -12.01
C TRP A 52 -18.90 0.42 -13.31
N THR A 53 -20.19 0.76 -13.17
CA THR A 53 -21.06 1.15 -14.29
C THR A 53 -20.67 2.47 -14.93
N LYS A 54 -20.14 3.41 -14.14
CA LYS A 54 -19.54 4.66 -14.63
C LYS A 54 -18.20 4.87 -13.93
N LYS A 55 -17.10 4.80 -14.69
CA LYS A 55 -15.78 5.17 -14.17
C LYS A 55 -15.72 6.70 -14.00
N PRO A 56 -15.10 7.21 -12.93
CA PRO A 56 -14.86 8.64 -12.82
C PRO A 56 -13.93 9.10 -13.94
N GLU A 57 -14.26 10.24 -14.55
CA GLU A 57 -13.54 10.85 -15.68
C GLU A 57 -12.08 11.20 -15.32
N THR A 58 -11.77 11.30 -14.02
CA THR A 58 -10.41 11.51 -13.50
C THR A 58 -9.48 10.32 -13.66
N LEU A 59 -10.01 9.12 -13.96
CA LEU A 59 -9.23 7.93 -14.26
C LEU A 59 -9.05 7.71 -15.77
N ASP A 60 -9.60 8.58 -16.61
CA ASP A 60 -9.42 8.46 -18.05
C ASP A 60 -7.97 8.71 -18.44
N PRO A 61 -7.40 7.94 -19.40
CA PRO A 61 -6.01 8.08 -19.81
C PRO A 61 -5.67 9.49 -20.29
N GLU A 62 -6.63 10.18 -20.91
CA GLU A 62 -6.49 11.57 -21.37
C GLU A 62 -6.37 12.53 -20.19
N PHE A 63 -7.20 12.38 -19.16
CA PHE A 63 -7.12 13.18 -17.94
C PHE A 63 -5.80 12.93 -17.20
N VAL A 64 -5.37 11.67 -17.10
CA VAL A 64 -4.11 11.30 -16.46
C VAL A 64 -2.91 11.83 -17.26
N ALA A 65 -2.96 11.78 -18.59
CA ALA A 65 -1.93 12.33 -19.47
C ALA A 65 -1.86 13.87 -19.35
N GLU A 66 -3.02 14.52 -19.29
CA GLU A 66 -3.13 15.97 -19.13
C GLU A 66 -2.69 16.42 -17.74
N ALA A 67 -3.07 15.70 -16.68
CA ALA A 67 -2.59 15.94 -15.32
C ALA A 67 -1.06 15.76 -15.22
N LYS A 68 -0.51 14.76 -15.93
CA LYS A 68 0.94 14.56 -16.04
C LYS A 68 1.62 15.67 -16.85
N ARG A 69 0.96 16.19 -17.90
CA ARG A 69 1.45 17.28 -18.76
C ARG A 69 1.47 18.63 -18.05
N ILE A 70 0.41 18.93 -17.29
CA ILE A 70 0.31 20.12 -16.44
C ILE A 70 1.38 20.05 -15.34
N GLY A 71 1.68 18.84 -14.85
CA GLY A 71 2.80 18.59 -13.95
C GLY A 71 2.66 19.35 -12.64
N ASN A 72 3.78 19.51 -11.92
CA ASN A 72 3.85 20.21 -10.63
C ASN A 72 3.54 21.70 -10.73
N VAL A 73 2.82 22.18 -11.73
CA VAL A 73 2.51 23.59 -11.92
C VAL A 73 1.00 23.74 -11.98
N ALA A 74 0.42 24.33 -10.94
CA ALA A 74 -0.99 24.69 -10.96
C ALA A 74 -1.16 26.00 -11.71
N GLN A 75 -1.90 25.94 -12.82
CA GLN A 75 -2.42 27.14 -13.46
C GLN A 75 -3.54 27.73 -12.59
N ARG A 76 -3.51 29.04 -12.36
CA ARG A 76 -4.50 29.76 -11.55
C ARG A 76 -5.24 30.75 -12.46
N VAL A 77 -6.55 30.91 -12.23
CA VAL A 77 -7.40 31.76 -13.09
C VAL A 77 -7.02 33.24 -13.02
N ASN A 78 -6.65 33.74 -11.84
CA ASN A 78 -6.35 35.16 -11.59
C ASN A 78 -4.97 35.39 -10.93
N ALA A 79 -4.02 34.47 -11.09
CA ALA A 79 -2.70 34.57 -10.48
C ALA A 79 -1.65 33.86 -11.34
N PRO A 80 -0.34 34.17 -11.20
CA PRO A 80 0.70 33.45 -11.90
C PRO A 80 0.69 31.96 -11.54
N PRO A 81 1.11 31.09 -12.48
CA PRO A 81 1.21 29.66 -12.23
C PRO A 81 2.22 29.39 -11.11
N VAL A 82 1.87 28.50 -10.18
CA VAL A 82 2.76 28.16 -9.05
C VAL A 82 3.12 26.70 -9.07
N PHE A 83 4.25 26.37 -8.44
CA PHE A 83 4.57 24.98 -8.21
C PHE A 83 3.63 24.34 -7.16
N LEU A 84 3.04 23.20 -7.50
CA LEU A 84 2.36 22.28 -6.60
C LEU A 84 3.41 21.50 -5.79
N ASN A 85 3.14 21.30 -4.49
CA ASN A 85 3.96 20.53 -3.56
C ASN A 85 5.47 20.91 -3.56
N PRO A 86 5.83 22.20 -3.40
CA PRO A 86 7.21 22.66 -3.53
C PRO A 86 8.19 22.00 -2.54
N PHE A 87 7.72 21.63 -1.34
CA PHE A 87 8.53 20.93 -0.34
C PHE A 87 8.93 19.52 -0.78
N THR A 88 7.97 18.74 -1.28
CA THR A 88 8.20 17.37 -1.75
C THR A 88 9.12 17.35 -2.97
N HIS A 89 9.02 18.36 -3.82
CA HIS A 89 9.86 18.50 -5.02
C HIS A 89 11.16 19.28 -4.79
N ARG A 90 11.47 19.64 -3.54
CA ARG A 90 12.69 20.39 -3.15
C ARG A 90 12.90 21.65 -3.99
N ILE A 91 11.82 22.32 -4.36
CA ILE A 91 11.87 23.53 -5.15
C ILE A 91 12.35 24.66 -4.22
N PRO A 92 13.44 25.35 -4.56
CA PRO A 92 13.96 26.47 -3.77
C PRO A 92 12.87 27.53 -3.53
N GLY A 93 12.72 27.99 -2.28
CA GLY A 93 11.66 28.95 -1.90
C GLY A 93 11.80 30.35 -2.50
N ASN A 94 12.86 30.61 -3.26
CA ASN A 94 13.04 31.82 -4.06
C ASN A 94 12.42 31.72 -5.47
N ILE A 95 11.92 30.54 -5.87
CA ILE A 95 11.26 30.30 -7.16
C ILE A 95 9.76 30.19 -6.89
N SER A 96 8.99 31.22 -7.27
CA SER A 96 7.55 31.31 -7.01
C SER A 96 6.72 30.66 -8.12
N GLY A 97 7.24 30.68 -9.35
CA GLY A 97 6.60 30.08 -10.51
C GLY A 97 7.59 29.57 -11.57
N PRO A 98 7.10 28.83 -12.58
CA PRO A 98 7.91 28.35 -13.70
C PRO A 98 8.66 29.44 -14.45
N GLU A 99 8.16 30.67 -14.44
CA GLU A 99 8.77 31.86 -15.02
C GLU A 99 10.07 32.28 -14.33
N ASP A 100 10.23 31.95 -13.05
CA ASP A 100 11.44 32.26 -12.26
C ASP A 100 12.58 31.28 -12.54
N VAL A 101 12.28 30.13 -13.14
CA VAL A 101 13.28 29.19 -13.62
C VAL A 101 13.85 29.77 -14.92
N LYS A 102 15.03 30.40 -14.84
CA LYS A 102 15.74 30.90 -16.02
C LYS A 102 15.79 29.78 -17.08
N LYS A 103 15.23 30.06 -18.26
CA LYS A 103 15.34 29.19 -19.44
C LYS A 103 16.81 29.11 -19.87
N GLU A 104 17.56 28.21 -19.26
CA GLU A 104 18.79 27.70 -19.85
C GLU A 104 18.35 26.58 -20.80
N PHE A 105 18.41 26.89 -22.10
CA PHE A 105 18.30 25.92 -23.18
C PHE A 105 19.51 24.99 -23.18
#